data_AF-A0AAV1GGX6-F1
#
_entry.id   AF-A0AAV1GGX6-F1
#
_cell.length_a   1.000
_cell.length_b   1.000
_cell.length_c   1.000
_cell.angle_alpha   90.00
_cell.angle_beta   90.00
_cell.angle_gamma   90.00
#
_symmetry.space_group_name_H-M   'P 1'
#
loop_
_entity.id
_entity.type
_entity.pdbx_description
1 polymer ?
#
loop_
_entity_poly.entity_id
_entity_poly.type
_entity_poly.pdbx_seq_one_letter_code
_entity_poly.pdbx_strand_id
1 'polypeptide(L)'
;MPTNKNVKAPVQRSFSHQVDNASGANAKDGELTGGADLAAAVAAETTAKVAAIMEEKMSMFSNKLDIITAKLESESQRIEEKGRIRLDRCHRGLGRPKPGVPRVVVMKLHYPADKMKILAVGAKQKLEYEGSRISIRQDIPQNVLQQRRRFNEVCQKLISKHIRFRMQYPATLRFTYNGKDFSFDTAEEAAHIIGAMDAAP
;
A
#
# COMPACT_ATOMS: atom_id res chain seq x y z
N MET A 1 -29.93 53.02 6.47
CA MET A 1 -28.73 53.35 5.65
C MET A 1 -27.49 53.14 6.50
N PRO A 2 -26.28 52.81 5.96
CA PRO A 2 -25.86 52.68 4.55
C PRO A 2 -25.66 51.18 4.13
N THR A 3 -26.00 50.70 2.93
CA THR A 3 -25.43 50.80 1.55
C THR A 3 -24.17 49.95 1.25
N ASN A 4 -24.41 48.85 0.49
CA ASN A 4 -23.69 48.25 -0.65
C ASN A 4 -22.26 48.71 -0.98
N LYS A 5 -21.36 47.74 -1.30
CA LYS A 5 -20.46 47.79 -2.48
C LYS A 5 -19.80 46.43 -2.80
N ASN A 6 -20.37 45.79 -3.81
CA ASN A 6 -19.79 44.97 -4.89
C ASN A 6 -18.24 44.92 -5.03
N VAL A 7 -17.65 43.72 -5.16
CA VAL A 7 -16.34 43.47 -5.81
C VAL A 7 -16.34 42.17 -6.62
N LYS A 8 -16.73 42.31 -7.90
CA LYS A 8 -16.11 41.86 -9.18
C LYS A 8 -15.27 40.56 -9.25
N ALA A 9 -15.70 39.65 -10.14
CA ALA A 9 -14.94 38.53 -10.69
C ALA A 9 -13.79 38.98 -11.64
N PRO A 10 -12.71 38.19 -11.83
CA PRO A 10 -11.60 38.57 -12.69
C PRO A 10 -11.87 38.28 -14.18
N VAL A 11 -11.46 39.26 -14.97
CA VAL A 11 -11.70 39.49 -16.40
C VAL A 11 -10.66 38.76 -17.26
N GLN A 12 -11.12 38.12 -18.35
CA GLN A 12 -10.27 37.64 -19.45
C GLN A 12 -9.60 38.84 -20.14
N ARG A 13 -8.27 38.85 -20.24
CA ARG A 13 -7.52 39.84 -21.02
C ARG A 13 -7.14 39.26 -22.38
N SER A 14 -7.91 39.64 -23.40
CA SER A 14 -7.50 39.64 -24.80
C SER A 14 -6.69 40.91 -25.08
N PHE A 15 -5.44 40.78 -25.51
CA PHE A 15 -4.66 41.91 -26.05
C PHE A 15 -4.63 41.80 -27.57
N SER A 16 -5.36 42.70 -28.21
CA SER A 16 -5.24 43.05 -29.62
C SER A 16 -4.06 44.01 -29.80
N HIS A 17 -3.16 43.71 -30.75
CA HIS A 17 -2.29 44.71 -31.34
C HIS A 17 -2.59 44.78 -32.84
N GLN A 18 -3.00 45.96 -33.25
CA GLN A 18 -3.43 46.31 -34.59
C GLN A 18 -2.29 47.09 -35.25
N VAL A 19 -1.90 46.69 -36.46
CA VAL A 19 -1.04 47.50 -37.33
C VAL A 19 -1.65 47.46 -38.72
N ASP A 20 -2.03 48.64 -39.20
CA ASP A 20 -2.56 48.91 -40.52
C ASP A 20 -1.46 48.86 -41.59
N ASN A 21 -1.74 48.37 -42.81
CA ASN A 21 -1.51 49.14 -44.04
C ASN A 21 -1.97 48.47 -45.35
N ALA A 22 -2.71 49.27 -46.13
CA ALA A 22 -2.64 49.52 -47.58
C ALA A 22 -2.50 48.38 -48.62
N SER A 23 -3.56 48.22 -49.41
CA SER A 23 -3.62 48.31 -50.89
C SER A 23 -2.33 48.10 -51.70
N GLY A 24 -2.33 47.05 -52.53
CA GLY A 24 -1.49 46.94 -53.73
C GLY A 24 -1.85 45.70 -54.55
N ALA A 25 -2.60 45.90 -55.63
CA ALA A 25 -2.84 44.87 -56.65
C ALA A 25 -1.61 44.73 -57.55
N ASN A 26 -1.13 43.51 -57.80
CA ASN A 26 -0.72 43.10 -59.14
C ASN A 26 -0.70 41.57 -59.29
N ALA A 27 -1.00 41.15 -60.51
CA ALA A 27 -1.35 39.82 -60.92
C ALA A 27 -0.15 38.86 -61.09
N LYS A 28 -0.55 37.58 -61.22
CA LYS A 28 0.00 36.54 -62.11
C LYS A 28 0.83 35.40 -61.52
N ASP A 29 0.33 34.20 -61.88
CA ASP A 29 1.03 32.96 -62.21
C ASP A 29 1.30 31.94 -61.09
N GLY A 30 0.89 30.69 -61.36
CA GLY A 30 1.66 29.51 -60.97
C GLY A 30 1.01 28.56 -59.96
N GLU A 31 0.31 27.57 -60.49
CA GLU A 31 -0.17 26.33 -59.85
C GLU A 31 0.96 25.49 -59.23
N LEU A 32 0.88 25.13 -57.94
CA LEU A 32 1.62 24.01 -57.30
C LEU A 32 0.83 23.43 -56.11
N THR A 33 -0.15 22.57 -56.40
CA THR A 33 -1.13 21.97 -55.48
C THR A 33 -0.71 20.60 -54.90
N GLY A 34 0.59 20.37 -54.62
CA GLY A 34 1.08 19.03 -54.23
C GLY A 34 1.59 18.87 -52.79
N GLY A 35 2.13 19.94 -52.19
CA GLY A 35 2.84 19.84 -50.89
C GLY A 35 1.94 20.03 -49.66
N ALA A 36 0.87 20.81 -49.80
CA ALA A 36 -0.05 21.11 -48.70
C ALA A 36 -0.92 19.90 -48.32
N ASP A 37 -1.33 19.08 -49.30
CA ASP A 37 -2.19 17.93 -49.06
C ASP A 37 -1.44 16.76 -48.41
N LEU A 38 -0.16 16.54 -48.75
CA LEU A 38 0.67 15.53 -48.11
C LEU A 38 1.02 15.91 -46.66
N ALA A 39 1.34 17.18 -46.41
CA ALA A 39 1.59 17.70 -45.07
C ALA A 39 0.33 17.66 -44.20
N ALA A 40 -0.84 17.98 -44.76
CA ALA A 40 -2.13 17.88 -44.08
C ALA A 40 -2.50 16.41 -43.77
N ALA A 41 -2.23 15.48 -44.70
CA ALA A 41 -2.46 14.05 -44.47
C ALA A 41 -1.56 13.48 -43.38
N VAL A 42 -0.26 13.82 -43.37
CA VAL A 42 0.68 13.41 -42.32
C VAL A 42 0.35 14.06 -40.97
N ALA A 43 -0.10 15.32 -40.97
CA ALA A 43 -0.57 16.00 -39.77
C ALA A 43 -1.84 15.35 -39.20
N ALA A 44 -2.78 14.93 -40.07
CA ALA A 44 -3.99 14.22 -39.68
C ALA A 44 -3.67 12.81 -39.11
N GLU A 45 -2.74 12.09 -39.73
CA GLU A 45 -2.33 10.76 -39.26
C GLU A 45 -1.58 10.83 -37.92
N THR A 46 -0.71 11.83 -37.74
CA THR A 46 0.01 12.04 -36.47
C THR A 46 -0.93 12.51 -35.35
N THR A 47 -1.91 13.36 -35.63
CA THR A 47 -2.93 13.74 -34.63
C THR A 47 -3.83 12.57 -34.25
N ALA A 48 -4.21 11.69 -35.19
CA ALA A 48 -4.97 10.48 -34.87
C ALA A 48 -4.18 9.51 -33.97
N LYS A 49 -2.89 9.30 -34.25
CA LYS A 49 -2.01 8.46 -33.40
C LYS A 49 -1.83 9.06 -32.01
N VAL A 50 -1.64 10.37 -31.90
CA VAL A 50 -1.54 11.06 -30.61
C VAL A 50 -2.85 10.98 -29.84
N ALA A 51 -4.00 11.14 -30.49
CA ALA A 51 -5.32 11.01 -29.87
C ALA A 51 -5.54 9.60 -29.30
N ALA A 52 -5.20 8.55 -30.05
CA ALA A 52 -5.31 7.16 -29.59
C ALA A 52 -4.41 6.89 -28.36
N ILE A 53 -3.18 7.40 -28.36
CA ILE A 53 -2.27 7.28 -27.20
C ILE A 53 -2.83 8.08 -26.01
N MET A 54 -3.36 9.28 -26.24
CA MET A 54 -3.98 10.06 -25.17
C MET A 54 -5.20 9.35 -24.59
N GLU A 55 -6.05 8.73 -25.41
CA GLU A 55 -7.22 7.99 -24.96
C GLU A 55 -6.83 6.76 -24.11
N GLU A 56 -5.80 6.01 -24.53
CA GLU A 56 -5.26 4.89 -23.75
C GLU A 56 -4.68 5.35 -22.40
N LYS A 57 -3.93 6.46 -22.39
CA LYS A 57 -3.34 7.02 -21.15
C LYS A 57 -4.39 7.64 -20.24
N MET A 58 -5.41 8.30 -20.80
CA MET A 58 -6.54 8.87 -20.07
C MET A 58 -7.42 7.78 -19.48
N SER A 59 -7.62 6.67 -20.19
CA SER A 59 -8.29 5.47 -19.68
C SER A 59 -7.52 4.87 -18.49
N MET A 60 -6.19 4.70 -18.62
CA MET A 60 -5.37 4.24 -17.50
C MET A 60 -5.41 5.18 -16.30
N PHE A 61 -5.47 6.49 -16.53
CA PHE A 61 -5.56 7.49 -15.47
C PHE A 61 -6.93 7.45 -14.79
N SER A 62 -8.02 7.37 -15.55
CA SER A 62 -9.39 7.23 -15.03
C SER A 62 -9.51 5.99 -14.16
N ASN A 63 -9.10 4.82 -14.66
CA ASN A 63 -9.14 3.57 -13.89
C ASN A 63 -8.32 3.67 -12.59
N LYS A 64 -7.16 4.33 -12.62
CA LYS A 64 -6.36 4.58 -11.41
C LYS A 64 -7.06 5.54 -10.45
N LEU A 65 -7.70 6.60 -10.95
CA LEU A 65 -8.46 7.52 -10.14
C LEU A 65 -9.63 6.80 -9.47
N ASP A 66 -10.36 5.96 -10.21
CA ASP A 66 -11.50 5.18 -9.69
C ASP A 66 -11.09 4.22 -8.58
N ILE A 67 -9.91 3.58 -8.71
CA ILE A 67 -9.34 2.75 -7.65
C ILE A 67 -8.99 3.60 -6.42
N ILE A 68 -8.46 4.80 -6.61
CA ILE A 68 -8.08 5.70 -5.52
C ILE A 68 -9.33 6.23 -4.81
N THR A 69 -10.37 6.65 -5.53
CA THR A 69 -11.64 7.10 -4.94
C THR A 69 -12.33 5.95 -4.20
N ALA A 70 -12.44 4.76 -4.78
CA ALA A 70 -13.00 3.60 -4.08
C ALA A 70 -12.23 3.24 -2.80
N LYS A 71 -10.90 3.36 -2.83
CA LYS A 71 -10.06 3.13 -1.66
C LYS A 71 -10.24 4.23 -0.61
N LEU A 72 -10.28 5.50 -1.02
CA LEU A 72 -10.56 6.64 -0.15
C LEU A 72 -11.94 6.56 0.49
N GLU A 73 -12.97 6.16 -0.24
CA GLU A 73 -14.33 5.94 0.28
C GLU A 73 -14.34 4.82 1.34
N SER A 74 -13.69 3.68 1.05
CA SER A 74 -13.59 2.57 2.02
C SER A 74 -12.83 2.97 3.29
N GLU A 75 -11.82 3.82 3.18
CA GLU A 75 -11.07 4.34 4.33
C GLU A 75 -11.80 5.46 5.07
N SER A 76 -12.58 6.28 4.36
CA SER A 76 -13.42 7.34 4.93
C SER A 76 -14.55 6.74 5.76
N GLN A 77 -15.18 5.67 5.27
CA GLN A 77 -16.21 4.94 6.02
C GLN A 77 -15.62 4.27 7.27
N ARG A 78 -14.38 3.79 7.20
CA ARG A 78 -13.62 3.30 8.37
C ARG A 78 -13.28 4.41 9.37
N ILE A 79 -13.14 5.66 8.90
CA ILE A 79 -12.91 6.85 9.73
C ILE A 79 -14.21 7.33 10.39
N GLU A 80 -15.37 7.19 9.74
CA GLU A 80 -16.66 7.54 10.35
C GLU A 80 -17.05 6.57 11.48
N GLU A 81 -16.68 5.28 11.38
CA GLU A 81 -16.79 4.30 12.47
C GLU A 81 -15.66 4.42 13.54
N LYS A 82 -14.91 5.54 13.57
CA LYS A 82 -13.75 5.77 14.44
C LYS A 82 -14.04 5.39 15.89
N GLY A 83 -13.54 4.23 16.27
CA GLY A 83 -13.61 3.69 17.64
C GLY A 83 -14.17 2.27 17.73
N ARG A 84 -14.85 1.77 16.68
CA ARG A 84 -15.43 0.43 16.72
C ARG A 84 -14.60 -0.54 15.88
N ILE A 85 -14.01 -1.52 16.55
CA ILE A 85 -13.36 -2.66 15.90
C ILE A 85 -14.46 -3.56 15.34
N ARG A 86 -14.50 -3.76 14.01
CA ARG A 86 -15.47 -4.65 13.37
C ARG A 86 -15.04 -6.11 13.46
N LEU A 87 -15.92 -6.94 14.00
CA LEU A 87 -15.72 -8.38 14.17
C LEU A 87 -16.57 -9.16 13.16
N ASP A 88 -15.95 -10.10 12.45
CA ASP A 88 -16.67 -11.04 11.59
C ASP A 88 -17.20 -12.24 12.39
N ARG A 89 -16.38 -12.72 13.34
CA ARG A 89 -16.68 -13.93 14.14
C ARG A 89 -16.03 -13.82 15.51
N CYS A 90 -16.74 -14.25 16.54
CA CYS A 90 -16.20 -14.41 17.89
C CYS A 90 -16.82 -15.66 18.51
N HIS A 91 -15.99 -16.61 18.95
CA HIS A 91 -16.46 -17.80 19.66
C HIS A 91 -15.42 -18.30 20.67
N ARG A 92 -15.83 -19.21 21.55
CA ARG A 92 -14.90 -19.90 22.46
C ARG A 92 -14.23 -21.08 21.74
N GLY A 93 -13.03 -21.43 22.19
CA GLY A 93 -12.25 -22.55 21.67
C GLY A 93 -13.03 -23.87 21.72
N LEU A 94 -12.76 -24.72 20.74
CA LEU A 94 -13.34 -26.05 20.63
C LEU A 94 -12.66 -26.99 21.65
N GLY A 95 -13.43 -27.87 22.29
CA GLY A 95 -12.93 -28.85 23.26
C GLY A 95 -13.51 -28.68 24.66
N ARG A 96 -13.44 -29.72 25.50
CA ARG A 96 -14.02 -29.71 26.87
C ARG A 96 -13.35 -28.65 27.75
N PRO A 97 -14.10 -27.93 28.61
CA PRO A 97 -13.52 -26.92 29.47
C PRO A 97 -12.63 -27.62 30.50
N LYS A 98 -11.43 -27.07 30.74
CA LYS A 98 -10.59 -27.54 31.85
C LYS A 98 -11.07 -26.86 33.13
N PRO A 99 -11.19 -27.58 34.26
CA PRO A 99 -11.57 -26.97 35.52
C PRO A 99 -10.55 -25.89 35.92
N GLY A 100 -11.03 -24.73 36.37
CA GLY A 100 -10.19 -23.62 36.82
C GLY A 100 -9.49 -22.80 35.73
N VAL A 101 -9.65 -23.13 34.44
CA VAL A 101 -9.00 -22.38 33.34
C VAL A 101 -10.05 -21.87 32.34
N PRO A 102 -10.15 -20.54 32.13
CA PRO A 102 -11.02 -19.98 31.10
C PRO A 102 -10.68 -20.51 29.71
N ARG A 103 -11.69 -20.84 28.91
CA ARG A 103 -11.49 -21.21 27.50
C ARG A 103 -11.02 -20.00 26.70
N VAL A 104 -10.04 -20.24 25.82
CA VAL A 104 -9.59 -19.24 24.84
C VAL A 104 -10.75 -18.74 23.99
N VAL A 105 -10.70 -17.46 23.63
CA VAL A 105 -11.65 -16.83 22.69
C VAL A 105 -10.94 -16.67 21.36
N VAL A 106 -11.55 -17.15 20.29
CA VAL A 106 -11.06 -17.01 18.92
C VAL A 106 -11.91 -15.96 18.22
N MET A 107 -11.24 -14.94 17.69
CA MET A 107 -11.88 -13.78 17.07
C MET A 107 -11.32 -13.58 15.66
N LYS A 108 -12.21 -13.40 14.69
CA LYS A 108 -11.88 -12.97 13.33
C LYS A 108 -12.27 -11.50 13.20
N LEU A 109 -11.28 -10.66 12.95
CA LEU A 109 -11.44 -9.24 12.70
C LEU A 109 -11.72 -9.03 11.21
N HIS A 110 -12.64 -8.13 10.90
CA HIS A 110 -13.00 -7.79 9.52
C HIS A 110 -11.80 -7.18 8.78
N TYR A 111 -11.09 -6.25 9.46
CA TYR A 111 -9.95 -5.55 8.89
C TYR A 111 -8.61 -6.09 9.42
N PRO A 112 -7.68 -6.50 8.53
CA PRO A 112 -6.33 -6.93 8.93
C PRO A 112 -5.51 -5.85 9.63
N ALA A 113 -5.76 -4.57 9.34
CA ALA A 113 -5.06 -3.46 9.98
C ALA A 113 -5.32 -3.41 11.49
N ASP A 114 -6.56 -3.66 11.91
CA ASP A 114 -6.93 -3.65 13.33
C ASP A 114 -6.32 -4.84 14.07
N LYS A 115 -6.24 -6.00 13.40
CA LYS A 115 -5.51 -7.17 13.92
C LYS A 115 -4.07 -6.82 14.27
N MET A 116 -3.36 -6.13 13.38
CA MET A 116 -1.95 -5.74 13.60
C MET A 116 -1.82 -4.77 14.78
N LYS A 117 -2.73 -3.78 14.89
CA LYS A 117 -2.75 -2.82 16.01
C LYS A 117 -3.00 -3.52 17.35
N ILE A 118 -4.01 -4.37 17.44
CA ILE A 118 -4.37 -5.11 18.66
C ILE A 118 -3.22 -6.02 19.10
N LEU A 119 -2.60 -6.75 18.15
CA LEU A 119 -1.44 -7.59 18.46
C LEU A 119 -0.25 -6.78 18.94
N ALA A 120 0.01 -5.61 18.35
CA ALA A 120 1.09 -4.72 18.78
C ALA A 120 0.88 -4.20 20.20
N VAL A 121 -0.36 -3.84 20.56
CA VAL A 121 -0.71 -3.41 21.93
C VAL A 121 -0.58 -4.58 22.91
N GLY A 122 -1.15 -5.74 22.59
CA GLY A 122 -1.09 -6.93 23.43
C GLY A 122 0.31 -7.52 23.62
N ALA A 123 1.28 -7.19 22.75
CA ALA A 123 2.68 -7.56 22.93
C ALA A 123 3.43 -6.60 23.86
N LYS A 124 3.05 -5.31 23.88
CA LYS A 124 3.75 -4.26 24.65
C LYS A 124 3.19 -4.07 26.05
N GLN A 125 1.87 -4.22 26.21
CA GLN A 125 1.16 -3.88 27.44
C GLN A 125 0.70 -5.14 28.18
N LYS A 126 0.62 -5.03 29.51
CA LYS A 126 -0.10 -6.01 30.34
C LYS A 126 -1.57 -5.63 30.30
N LEU A 127 -2.39 -6.48 29.72
CA LEU A 127 -3.84 -6.28 29.65
C LEU A 127 -4.49 -6.98 30.84
N GLU A 128 -5.37 -6.29 31.54
CA GLU A 128 -6.11 -6.79 32.69
C GLU A 128 -7.59 -6.46 32.52
N TYR A 129 -8.45 -7.39 32.93
CA TYR A 129 -9.89 -7.25 32.92
C TYR A 129 -10.43 -7.93 34.16
N GLU A 130 -11.20 -7.20 34.97
CA GLU A 130 -11.75 -7.71 36.24
C GLU A 130 -10.70 -8.36 37.15
N GLY A 131 -9.51 -7.76 37.24
CA GLY A 131 -8.38 -8.28 38.01
C GLY A 131 -7.69 -9.52 37.40
N SER A 132 -8.14 -10.00 36.25
CA SER A 132 -7.55 -11.14 35.54
C SER A 132 -6.69 -10.68 34.37
N ARG A 133 -5.49 -11.24 34.26
CA ARG A 133 -4.57 -10.92 33.15
C ARG A 133 -5.02 -11.59 31.86
N ILE A 134 -5.19 -10.78 30.82
CA ILE A 134 -5.51 -11.23 29.46
C ILE A 134 -4.23 -11.22 28.61
N SER A 135 -4.06 -12.25 27.79
CA SER A 135 -3.03 -12.28 26.76
C SER A 135 -3.65 -12.43 25.38
N ILE A 136 -3.21 -11.58 24.45
CA ILE A 136 -3.63 -11.63 23.06
C ILE A 136 -2.45 -12.16 22.24
N ARG A 137 -2.71 -13.17 21.42
CA ARG A 137 -1.75 -13.84 20.56
C ARG A 137 -2.34 -14.07 19.18
N GLN A 138 -1.49 -14.18 18.18
CA GLN A 138 -1.92 -14.57 16.85
C GLN A 138 -2.33 -16.04 16.84
N ASP A 139 -3.45 -16.35 16.19
CA ASP A 139 -3.86 -17.72 15.92
C ASP A 139 -2.96 -18.31 14.83
N ILE A 140 -2.05 -19.20 15.23
CA ILE A 140 -1.10 -19.89 14.35
C ILE A 140 -1.41 -21.39 14.45
N PRO A 141 -1.58 -22.08 13.32
CA PRO A 141 -1.92 -23.49 13.34
C PRO A 141 -0.78 -24.33 13.93
N GLN A 142 -1.13 -25.47 14.54
CA GLN A 142 -0.18 -26.31 15.29
C GLN A 142 0.97 -26.84 14.43
N ASN A 143 0.72 -27.18 13.16
CA ASN A 143 1.76 -27.61 12.23
C ASN A 143 2.83 -26.53 12.04
N VAL A 144 2.42 -25.27 11.88
CA VAL A 144 3.33 -24.12 11.74
C VAL A 144 4.08 -23.86 13.05
N LEU A 145 3.41 -23.99 14.21
CA LEU A 145 4.09 -23.90 15.50
C LEU A 145 5.17 -24.97 15.66
N GLN A 146 4.92 -26.21 15.24
CA GLN A 146 5.91 -27.28 15.27
C GLN A 146 7.10 -26.99 14.35
N GLN A 147 6.85 -26.48 13.14
CA GLN A 147 7.94 -26.06 12.24
C GLN A 147 8.77 -24.94 12.87
N ARG A 148 8.14 -23.92 13.44
CA ARG A 148 8.84 -22.82 14.14
C ARG A 148 9.66 -23.29 15.34
N ARG A 149 9.20 -24.31 16.08
CA ARG A 149 9.94 -24.88 17.21
C ARG A 149 11.28 -25.48 16.79
N ARG A 150 11.42 -25.97 15.55
CA ARG A 150 12.69 -26.48 15.03
C ARG A 150 13.78 -25.41 15.02
N PHE A 151 13.41 -24.13 14.91
CA PHE A 151 14.33 -23.00 14.95
C PHE A 151 14.67 -22.52 16.37
N ASN A 152 14.16 -23.14 17.44
CA ASN A 152 14.35 -22.63 18.81
C ASN A 152 15.83 -22.50 19.19
N GLU A 153 16.66 -23.51 18.89
CA GLU A 153 18.10 -23.50 19.19
C GLU A 153 18.83 -22.41 18.41
N VAL A 154 18.51 -22.28 17.12
CA VAL A 154 19.04 -21.26 16.21
C VAL A 154 18.67 -19.85 16.71
N CYS A 155 17.41 -19.64 17.07
CA CYS A 155 16.92 -18.39 17.65
C CYS A 155 17.63 -18.06 18.96
N GLN A 156 17.89 -19.05 19.83
CA GLN A 156 18.61 -18.83 21.09
C GLN A 156 20.03 -18.33 20.84
N LYS A 157 20.75 -18.92 19.87
CA LYS A 157 22.07 -18.43 19.45
C LYS A 157 22.02 -17.00 18.92
N LEU A 158 21.02 -16.65 18.11
CA LEU A 158 20.85 -15.27 17.60
C LEU A 158 20.57 -14.26 18.73
N ILE A 159 19.78 -14.65 19.75
CA ILE A 159 19.52 -13.82 20.93
C ILE A 159 20.82 -13.58 21.70
N SER A 160 21.61 -14.64 21.95
CA SER A 160 22.91 -14.53 22.63
C SER A 160 23.89 -13.62 21.90
N LYS A 161 23.83 -13.58 20.56
CA LYS A 161 24.64 -12.68 19.72
C LYS A 161 24.05 -11.28 19.53
N HIS A 162 22.92 -10.97 20.18
CA HIS A 162 22.16 -9.72 20.01
C HIS A 162 21.75 -9.40 18.55
N ILE A 163 21.61 -10.43 17.71
CA ILE A 163 21.20 -10.27 16.32
C ILE A 163 19.68 -10.19 16.25
N ARG A 164 19.17 -9.14 15.60
CA ARG A 164 17.73 -9.00 15.35
C ARG A 164 17.29 -9.95 14.26
N PHE A 165 16.33 -10.82 14.57
CA PHE A 165 15.73 -11.75 13.64
C PHE A 165 14.21 -11.61 13.60
N ARG A 166 13.61 -12.20 12.57
CA ARG A 166 12.16 -12.28 12.38
C ARG A 166 11.80 -13.68 11.89
N MET A 167 10.73 -14.23 12.46
CA MET A 167 10.14 -15.49 11.99
C MET A 167 8.96 -15.16 11.08
N GLN A 168 9.15 -15.30 9.77
CA GLN A 168 8.10 -15.08 8.77
C GLN A 168 7.16 -16.29 8.71
N TYR A 169 5.91 -16.03 8.35
CA TYR A 169 4.93 -17.10 8.10
C TYR A 169 5.25 -17.80 6.77
N PRO A 170 5.21 -19.14 6.68
CA PRO A 170 4.87 -20.08 7.75
C PRO A 170 5.99 -20.25 8.79
N ALA A 171 7.20 -20.62 8.38
CA ALA A 171 8.32 -20.87 9.27
C ALA A 171 9.68 -20.57 8.60
N THR A 172 9.84 -19.34 8.11
CA THR A 172 11.09 -18.88 7.49
C THR A 172 11.81 -17.93 8.44
N LEU A 173 13.04 -18.27 8.82
CA LEU A 173 13.87 -17.44 9.69
C LEU A 173 14.64 -16.43 8.85
N ARG A 174 14.43 -15.13 9.11
CA ARG A 174 15.15 -14.04 8.45
C ARG A 174 15.91 -13.18 9.46
N PHE A 175 17.16 -12.88 9.18
CA PHE A 175 17.96 -11.94 9.97
C PHE A 175 18.98 -11.22 9.09
N THR A 176 19.51 -10.11 9.59
CA THR A 176 20.53 -9.32 8.90
C THR A 176 21.82 -9.39 9.72
N TYR A 177 22.94 -9.68 9.07
CA TYR A 177 24.26 -9.72 9.69
C TYR A 177 25.30 -9.13 8.74
N ASN A 178 26.14 -8.22 9.23
CA ASN A 178 27.16 -7.51 8.45
C ASN A 178 26.64 -6.93 7.12
N GLY A 179 25.44 -6.33 7.16
CA GLY A 179 24.79 -5.73 5.97
C GLY A 179 24.23 -6.74 4.97
N LYS A 180 24.33 -8.05 5.22
CA LYS A 180 23.74 -9.10 4.39
C LYS A 180 22.49 -9.67 5.05
N ASP A 181 21.46 -9.83 4.24
CA ASP A 181 20.20 -10.46 4.65
C ASP A 181 20.29 -11.97 4.42
N PHE A 182 19.95 -12.74 5.45
CA PHE A 182 19.87 -14.18 5.42
C PHE A 182 18.43 -14.65 5.63
N SER A 183 18.02 -15.67 4.89
CA SER A 183 16.69 -16.28 4.95
C SER A 183 16.82 -17.79 4.86
N PHE A 184 16.18 -18.51 5.79
CA PHE A 184 16.27 -19.97 5.88
C PHE A 184 14.89 -20.58 6.10
N ASP A 185 14.57 -21.61 5.32
CA ASP A 185 13.34 -22.40 5.48
C ASP A 185 13.57 -23.66 6.34
N THR A 186 14.84 -24.04 6.54
CA THR A 186 15.22 -25.17 7.40
C THR A 186 16.11 -24.71 8.56
N ALA A 187 15.95 -25.37 9.70
CA ALA A 187 16.73 -25.06 10.90
C ALA A 187 18.20 -25.51 10.77
N GLU A 188 18.46 -26.57 10.00
CA GLU A 188 19.79 -27.15 9.81
C GLU A 188 20.70 -26.20 9.01
N GLU A 189 20.20 -25.65 7.90
CA GLU A 189 20.94 -24.65 7.10
C GLU A 189 21.24 -23.41 7.94
N ALA A 190 20.25 -22.93 8.70
CA ALA A 190 20.42 -21.77 9.58
C ALA A 190 21.47 -22.06 10.68
N ALA A 191 21.46 -23.25 11.27
CA ALA A 191 22.42 -23.64 12.30
C ALA A 191 23.85 -23.73 11.75
N HIS A 192 24.01 -24.27 10.54
CA HIS A 192 25.31 -24.35 9.86
C HIS A 192 25.90 -22.96 9.60
N ILE A 193 25.10 -22.04 9.04
CA ILE A 193 25.55 -20.67 8.79
C ILE A 193 25.89 -19.94 10.10
N ILE A 194 25.06 -20.07 11.14
CA ILE A 194 25.34 -19.42 12.43
C ILE A 194 26.61 -19.96 13.07
N GLY A 195 26.88 -21.26 12.94
CA GLY A 195 28.15 -21.86 13.37
C GLY A 195 29.34 -21.33 12.57
N ALA A 196 29.19 -21.16 11.26
CA ALA A 196 30.24 -20.54 10.43
C ALA A 196 30.52 -19.07 10.83
N MET A 197 29.50 -18.35 11.32
CA MET A 197 29.67 -16.99 11.85
C MET A 197 30.45 -16.94 13.17
N ASP A 198 30.52 -18.03 13.92
CA ASP A 198 31.37 -18.13 15.14
C ASP A 198 32.85 -18.33 14.80
N ALA A 199 33.17 -18.77 13.58
CA ALA A 199 34.53 -19.04 13.13
C ALA A 199 35.21 -17.85 12.43
N ALA A 200 34.51 -16.72 12.27
CA ALA A 200 35.07 -15.50 11.70
C ALA A 200 35.59 -14.58 12.82
N PRO A 201 36.89 -14.21 12.83
CA PRO A 201 37.51 -13.37 13.85
C PRO A 201 37.03 -11.91 13.82
#